data_AF-A0A9P0IJ23-F1
#
_entry.id   AF-A0A9P0IJ23-F1
#
_cell.length_a   1.000
_cell.length_b   1.000
_cell.length_c   1.000
_cell.angle_alpha   90.00
_cell.angle_beta   90.00
_cell.angle_gamma   90.00
#
_symmetry.space_group_name_H-M   'P 1'
#
loop_
_entity.id
_entity.type
_entity.pdbx_description
1 polymer ?
#
loop_
_entity_poly.entity_id
_entity_poly.type
_entity_poly.pdbx_seq_one_letter_code
_entity_poly.pdbx_strand_id
1 'polypeptide(L)'
;MAKLVDIYNSEKEPVIKRRQLPLTIYENLTMIMDLNTMGLICDNPQVKGREYEEFMRKYRILTTDELKAALRVDASDIFNVLNQSIPCVGCRRSVERLFYQLCKSGHPTLDPLVLTPDEIMTIREDKIIHPQSLATLLNGHSSGIECLILSQPRWKKSQRCTLHSLEAGTARGWGGQATSASTGAAGGASAPCGWGWAAWGWGGRAAWRAAWDAMRASARDHVTLVHFNTLHDTLHNYLRKHRFCADCKTKVLRAYQLLVEEKEPQKEKGYVGALYGGIKRCLLDKHLHLQAKTDYIAHLIARAEPELLGNHRERHAKTLEIAQEEVLICLGICIYERLQRISLRLREEEGTCQTLAQLRSRHFIASLKLLWNIKPASQNCNFYMMKLLRRNRPGNRERNRRNSNGARRRNDRLLRANAKRLIQKNQMKSANARNVY
;
A
#
# COMPACT_ATOMS: atom_id res chain seq x y z
N MET A 1 4.81 11.23 5.94
CA MET A 1 5.75 10.14 6.21
C MET A 1 5.38 9.50 7.55
N ALA A 2 5.50 8.19 7.63
CA ALA A 2 5.31 7.38 8.81
C ALA A 2 6.40 7.70 9.84
N LYS A 3 6.11 7.45 11.12
CA LYS A 3 7.06 7.69 12.21
C LYS A 3 7.89 6.45 12.48
N LEU A 4 9.16 6.62 12.83
CA LEU A 4 10.05 5.55 13.27
C LEU A 4 10.11 5.56 14.80
N VAL A 5 9.45 4.59 15.43
CA VAL A 5 9.12 4.62 16.85
C VAL A 5 10.04 3.82 17.75
N ASP A 6 10.79 2.87 17.18
CA ASP A 6 11.66 1.97 17.94
C ASP A 6 12.78 1.38 17.06
N ILE A 7 13.85 0.91 17.70
CA ILE A 7 14.99 0.24 17.04
C ILE A 7 15.32 -1.05 17.79
N TYR A 8 15.51 -2.11 17.03
CA TYR A 8 15.91 -3.42 17.52
C TYR A 8 17.22 -3.85 16.86
N ASN A 9 18.14 -4.28 17.71
CA ASN A 9 19.31 -5.04 17.30
C ASN A 9 18.92 -6.52 17.29
N SER A 10 19.53 -7.29 16.40
CA SER A 10 19.18 -8.67 15.99
C SER A 10 19.00 -9.72 17.11
N GLU A 11 19.20 -9.37 18.38
CA GLU A 11 19.13 -10.28 19.53
C GLU A 11 17.72 -10.44 20.11
N LYS A 12 16.76 -9.55 19.79
CA LYS A 12 15.38 -9.63 20.31
C LYS A 12 14.35 -9.44 19.20
N GLU A 13 13.35 -10.32 19.16
CA GLU A 13 12.21 -10.14 18.26
C GLU A 13 11.42 -8.87 18.66
N PRO A 14 11.08 -8.01 17.70
CA PRO A 14 10.40 -6.78 17.99
C PRO A 14 8.94 -7.02 18.39
N VAL A 15 8.48 -6.39 19.47
CA VAL A 15 7.07 -6.43 19.87
C VAL A 15 6.28 -5.46 18.98
N ILE A 16 5.58 -6.00 18.00
CA ILE A 16 4.84 -5.19 17.01
C ILE A 16 3.44 -4.87 17.51
N LYS A 17 3.17 -3.57 17.67
CA LYS A 17 1.84 -3.07 18.05
C LYS A 17 0.95 -2.85 16.83
N ARG A 18 -0.32 -2.52 17.09
CA ARG A 18 -1.30 -2.14 16.06
C ARG A 18 -0.73 -1.06 15.12
N ARG A 19 -0.86 -1.28 13.82
CA ARG A 19 -0.39 -0.36 12.76
C ARG A 19 1.11 -0.10 12.76
N GLN A 20 1.89 -1.10 13.16
CA GLN A 20 3.34 -1.06 13.08
C GLN A 20 3.89 -2.10 12.11
N LEU A 21 4.97 -1.78 11.42
CA LEU A 21 5.69 -2.68 10.51
C LEU A 21 7.19 -2.67 10.84
N PRO A 22 7.83 -3.83 11.08
CA PRO A 22 9.28 -3.91 11.17
C PRO A 22 9.94 -3.66 9.80
N LEU A 23 10.92 -2.77 9.81
CA LEU A 23 11.74 -2.37 8.67
C LEU A 23 13.18 -2.81 8.87
N THR A 24 13.59 -3.86 8.18
CA THR A 24 15.00 -4.26 8.13
C THR A 24 15.76 -3.30 7.21
N ILE A 25 16.72 -2.55 7.79
CA ILE A 25 17.57 -1.59 7.07
C ILE A 25 18.93 -2.22 6.73
N TYR A 26 19.48 -2.98 7.69
CA TYR A 26 20.68 -3.82 7.58
C TYR A 26 20.38 -5.16 8.26
N GLU A 27 21.27 -6.15 8.10
CA GLU A 27 21.14 -7.47 8.74
C GLU A 27 21.00 -7.38 10.26
N ASN A 28 21.64 -6.38 10.88
CA ASN A 28 21.65 -6.15 12.32
C ASN A 28 20.82 -4.94 12.79
N LEU A 29 20.07 -4.29 11.89
CA LEU A 29 19.28 -3.10 12.22
C LEU A 29 17.85 -3.22 11.71
N THR A 30 16.92 -3.38 12.64
CA THR A 30 15.48 -3.33 12.38
C THR A 30 14.87 -2.10 13.06
N MET A 31 14.13 -1.29 12.32
CA MET A 31 13.41 -0.13 12.85
C MET A 31 11.91 -0.39 12.78
N ILE A 32 11.12 0.17 13.70
CA ILE A 32 9.66 0.01 13.69
C ILE A 32 9.00 1.23 13.08
N MET A 33 8.30 1.03 11.95
CA MET A 33 7.50 2.04 11.28
C MET A 33 6.08 2.05 11.84
N ASP A 34 5.60 3.22 12.26
CA ASP A 34 4.24 3.48 12.71
C ASP A 34 3.41 4.14 11.60
N LEU A 35 2.37 3.43 11.16
CA LEU A 35 1.49 3.79 10.06
C LEU A 35 0.27 4.63 10.50
N ASN A 36 0.11 4.94 11.79
CA ASN A 36 -1.06 5.68 12.28
C ASN A 36 -1.21 7.06 11.62
N THR A 37 -0.11 7.73 11.30
CA THR A 37 -0.11 9.06 10.67
C THR A 37 -0.33 9.02 9.17
N MET A 38 -0.35 7.83 8.56
CA MET A 38 -0.45 7.68 7.11
C MET A 38 -1.89 7.70 6.59
N GLY A 39 -2.88 7.63 7.50
CA GLY A 39 -4.27 7.68 7.12
C GLY A 39 -4.72 6.56 6.18
N LEU A 40 -3.95 5.45 6.16
CA LEU A 40 -4.27 4.26 5.37
C LEU A 40 -5.65 3.68 5.73
N ILE A 41 -6.08 3.97 6.95
CA ILE A 41 -7.28 3.43 7.58
C ILE A 41 -7.89 4.54 8.41
N CYS A 42 -9.09 4.96 8.02
CA CYS A 42 -9.83 5.99 8.73
C CYS A 42 -10.71 5.34 9.81
N ASP A 43 -10.38 5.55 11.09
CA ASP A 43 -11.25 5.15 12.20
C ASP A 43 -12.37 6.18 12.49
N ASN A 44 -12.21 7.42 12.01
CA ASN A 44 -13.11 8.52 12.30
C ASN A 44 -14.25 8.61 11.25
N PRO A 45 -15.53 8.68 11.65
CA PRO A 45 -16.66 8.68 10.72
C PRO A 45 -16.65 9.88 9.77
N GLN A 46 -16.19 9.65 8.54
CA GLN A 46 -16.17 10.64 7.44
C GLN A 46 -17.53 10.72 6.73
N VAL A 47 -18.24 9.60 6.63
CA VAL A 47 -19.50 9.52 5.88
C VAL A 47 -20.65 10.01 6.75
N LYS A 48 -21.35 11.06 6.32
CA LYS A 48 -22.48 11.66 7.02
C LYS A 48 -23.59 12.05 6.05
N GLY A 49 -24.81 12.25 6.57
CA GLY A 49 -25.96 12.71 5.80
C GLY A 49 -26.36 11.75 4.68
N ARG A 50 -26.64 12.32 3.49
CA ARG A 50 -27.21 11.58 2.35
C ARG A 50 -26.37 10.39 1.88
N GLU A 51 -25.04 10.52 1.89
CA GLU A 51 -24.13 9.44 1.49
C GLU A 51 -24.23 8.23 2.44
N TYR A 52 -24.33 8.51 3.74
CA TYR A 52 -24.48 7.45 4.75
C TYR A 52 -25.84 6.77 4.65
N GLU A 53 -26.92 7.54 4.43
CA GLU A 53 -28.27 6.99 4.22
C GLU A 53 -28.34 6.08 2.99
N GLU A 54 -27.68 6.46 1.89
CA GLU A 54 -27.58 5.62 0.70
C GLU A 54 -26.79 4.33 0.98
N PHE A 55 -25.65 4.44 1.66
CA PHE A 55 -24.87 3.28 2.07
C PHE A 55 -25.70 2.34 2.96
N MET A 56 -26.40 2.87 3.96
CA MET A 56 -27.27 2.12 4.86
C MET A 56 -28.37 1.36 4.12
N ARG A 57 -28.98 1.98 3.11
CA ARG A 57 -29.98 1.32 2.27
C ARG A 57 -29.41 0.11 1.55
N LYS A 58 -28.21 0.25 0.97
CA LYS A 58 -27.51 -0.83 0.25
C LYS A 58 -27.00 -1.91 1.21
N TYR A 59 -26.49 -1.52 2.37
CA TYR A 59 -26.01 -2.40 3.43
C TYR A 59 -27.10 -3.39 3.87
N ARG A 60 -28.34 -2.92 4.05
CA ARG A 60 -29.48 -3.74 4.49
C ARG A 60 -29.97 -4.78 3.46
N ILE A 61 -29.51 -4.70 2.21
CA ILE A 61 -29.89 -5.65 1.15
C ILE A 61 -29.18 -6.99 1.34
N LEU A 62 -27.96 -6.97 1.89
CA LEU A 62 -27.09 -8.13 2.03
C LEU A 62 -27.24 -8.75 3.43
N THR A 63 -27.18 -10.08 3.50
CA THR A 63 -27.03 -10.78 4.79
C THR A 63 -25.61 -10.61 5.31
N THR A 64 -25.40 -10.87 6.61
CA THR A 64 -24.07 -10.82 7.21
C THR A 64 -23.08 -11.76 6.50
N ASP A 65 -23.52 -12.94 6.09
CA ASP A 65 -22.65 -13.91 5.40
C ASP A 65 -22.30 -13.47 3.98
N GLU A 66 -23.26 -12.91 3.24
CA GLU A 66 -23.01 -12.32 1.92
C GLU A 66 -22.04 -11.15 2.01
N LEU A 67 -22.19 -10.32 3.05
CA LEU A 67 -21.29 -9.19 3.30
C LEU A 67 -19.89 -9.66 3.67
N LYS A 68 -19.76 -10.67 4.54
CA LYS A 68 -18.47 -11.31 4.88
C LYS A 68 -17.80 -11.91 3.65
N ALA A 69 -18.56 -12.61 2.80
CA ALA A 69 -18.05 -13.16 1.54
C ALA A 69 -17.59 -12.06 0.57
N ALA A 70 -18.32 -10.95 0.47
CA ALA A 70 -17.95 -9.81 -0.37
C ALA A 70 -16.66 -9.10 0.06
N LEU A 71 -16.39 -9.12 1.38
CA LEU A 71 -15.24 -8.49 2.03
C LEU A 71 -14.08 -9.47 2.26
N ARG A 72 -14.06 -10.58 1.52
CA ARG A 72 -12.91 -11.49 1.41
C ARG A 72 -12.28 -11.33 0.03
N VAL A 73 -10.96 -11.38 -0.01
CA VAL A 73 -10.20 -11.37 -1.26
C VAL A 73 -8.99 -12.29 -1.12
N ASP A 74 -8.82 -13.15 -2.11
CA ASP A 74 -7.69 -14.08 -2.18
C ASP A 74 -6.46 -13.39 -2.79
N ALA A 75 -5.28 -13.93 -2.48
CA ALA A 75 -4.01 -13.42 -3.02
C ALA A 75 -4.00 -13.32 -4.55
N SER A 76 -4.56 -14.31 -5.24
CA SER A 76 -4.65 -14.33 -6.71
C SER A 76 -5.37 -13.10 -7.26
N ASP A 77 -6.49 -12.71 -6.66
CA ASP A 77 -7.29 -11.57 -7.12
C ASP A 77 -6.59 -10.25 -6.84
N ILE A 78 -5.93 -10.11 -5.68
CA ILE A 78 -5.11 -8.95 -5.36
C ILE A 78 -4.01 -8.79 -6.41
N PHE A 79 -3.28 -9.88 -6.72
CA PHE A 79 -2.16 -9.83 -7.65
C PHE A 79 -2.59 -9.66 -9.10
N ASN A 80 -3.74 -10.17 -9.49
CA ASN A 80 -4.34 -9.89 -10.79
C ASN A 80 -4.61 -8.39 -10.98
N VAL A 81 -5.24 -7.74 -10.00
CA VAL A 81 -5.50 -6.29 -10.05
C VAL A 81 -4.18 -5.49 -9.97
N LEU A 82 -3.23 -5.93 -9.15
CA LEU A 82 -1.89 -5.34 -9.04
C LEU A 82 -1.15 -5.35 -10.38
N ASN A 83 -1.17 -6.49 -11.09
CA ASN A 83 -0.51 -6.67 -12.38
C ASN A 83 -1.08 -5.76 -13.47
N GLN A 84 -2.39 -5.51 -13.43
CA GLN A 84 -3.08 -4.62 -14.37
C GLN A 84 -2.88 -3.14 -14.01
N SER A 85 -2.78 -2.81 -12.73
CA SER A 85 -2.74 -1.42 -12.25
C SER A 85 -1.33 -0.85 -12.20
N ILE A 86 -0.32 -1.64 -11.84
CA ILE A 86 1.03 -1.15 -11.54
C ILE A 86 2.04 -1.68 -12.57
N PRO A 87 2.65 -0.82 -13.41
CA PRO A 87 3.60 -1.29 -14.41
C PRO A 87 5.01 -1.53 -13.85
N CYS A 88 5.36 -0.94 -12.71
CA CYS A 88 6.68 -1.13 -12.13
C CYS A 88 6.79 -2.52 -11.48
N VAL A 89 7.63 -3.38 -12.05
CA VAL A 89 7.91 -4.73 -11.53
C VAL A 89 8.39 -4.71 -10.08
N GLY A 90 9.20 -3.71 -9.71
CA GLY A 90 9.69 -3.54 -8.33
C GLY A 90 8.53 -3.35 -7.35
N CYS A 91 7.62 -2.42 -7.63
CA CYS A 91 6.44 -2.19 -6.80
C CYS A 91 5.58 -3.46 -6.66
N ARG A 92 5.39 -4.20 -7.76
CA ARG A 92 4.61 -5.45 -7.71
C ARG A 92 5.23 -6.47 -6.77
N ARG A 93 6.53 -6.71 -6.90
CA ARG A 93 7.29 -7.63 -6.03
C ARG A 93 7.30 -7.16 -4.57
N SER A 94 7.41 -5.86 -4.32
CA SER A 94 7.38 -5.33 -2.95
C SER A 94 6.01 -5.55 -2.29
N VAL A 95 4.91 -5.35 -3.02
CA VAL A 95 3.55 -5.63 -2.52
C VAL A 95 3.34 -7.11 -2.24
N GLU A 96 3.75 -7.97 -3.16
CA GLU A 96 3.67 -9.43 -3.01
C GLU A 96 4.48 -9.91 -1.79
N ARG A 97 5.73 -9.44 -1.65
CA ARG A 97 6.57 -9.74 -0.48
C ARG A 97 5.89 -9.29 0.82
N LEU A 98 5.40 -8.06 0.88
CA LEU A 98 4.74 -7.55 2.09
C LEU A 98 3.49 -8.38 2.43
N PHE A 99 2.69 -8.74 1.43
CA PHE A 99 1.48 -9.54 1.61
C PHE A 99 1.82 -10.87 2.31
N TYR A 100 2.73 -11.67 1.73
CA TYR A 100 3.12 -12.95 2.33
C TYR A 100 3.83 -12.78 3.68
N GLN A 101 4.61 -11.72 3.86
CA GLN A 101 5.22 -11.41 5.15
C GLN A 101 4.16 -11.17 6.22
N LEU A 102 3.08 -10.44 5.90
CA LEU A 102 1.98 -10.19 6.84
C LEU A 102 1.15 -11.46 7.10
N CYS A 103 0.88 -12.29 6.09
CA CYS A 103 0.21 -13.59 6.27
C CYS A 103 1.00 -14.52 7.20
N LYS A 104 2.33 -14.60 7.02
CA LYS A 104 3.21 -15.46 7.83
C LYS A 104 3.38 -14.95 9.26
N SER A 105 3.53 -13.64 9.43
CA SER A 105 3.84 -13.05 10.73
C SER A 105 2.58 -12.82 11.59
N GLY A 106 1.42 -12.59 10.98
CA GLY A 106 0.18 -12.28 11.69
C GLY A 106 0.17 -10.89 12.33
N HIS A 107 1.10 -10.01 11.96
CA HIS A 107 1.23 -8.70 12.58
C HIS A 107 0.00 -7.81 12.27
N PRO A 108 -0.54 -7.07 13.25
CA PRO A 108 -1.71 -6.19 13.08
C PRO A 108 -1.35 -4.86 12.37
N THR A 109 -0.52 -4.93 11.33
CA THR A 109 0.05 -3.80 10.59
C THR A 109 -1.02 -2.99 9.85
N LEU A 110 -2.02 -3.65 9.29
CA LEU A 110 -3.07 -3.02 8.50
C LEU A 110 -4.41 -2.98 9.25
N ASP A 111 -4.40 -3.00 10.58
CA ASP A 111 -5.64 -3.07 11.36
C ASP A 111 -6.64 -1.92 11.09
N PRO A 112 -7.94 -2.20 10.80
CA PRO A 112 -8.69 -3.45 11.07
C PRO A 112 -8.71 -4.47 9.93
N LEU A 113 -7.82 -4.32 8.95
CA LEU A 113 -7.62 -5.29 7.89
C LEU A 113 -6.80 -6.45 8.45
N VAL A 114 -7.28 -7.67 8.19
CA VAL A 114 -6.68 -8.90 8.68
C VAL A 114 -6.24 -9.71 7.47
N LEU A 115 -4.98 -10.15 7.49
CA LEU A 115 -4.45 -11.11 6.54
C LEU A 115 -4.31 -12.44 7.27
N THR A 116 -4.91 -13.49 6.72
CA THR A 116 -4.86 -14.83 7.30
C THR A 116 -3.69 -15.64 6.72
N PRO A 117 -3.23 -16.69 7.43
CA PRO A 117 -2.24 -17.62 6.89
C PRO A 117 -2.71 -18.33 5.61
N ASP A 118 -4.03 -18.46 5.41
CA ASP A 118 -4.66 -19.01 4.21
C ASP A 118 -4.61 -18.05 3.00
N GLU A 119 -3.81 -16.99 3.07
CA GLU A 119 -3.62 -16.01 1.98
C GLU A 119 -4.89 -15.22 1.63
N ILE A 120 -5.78 -15.04 2.61
CA ILE A 120 -7.02 -14.27 2.48
C ILE A 120 -6.86 -12.94 3.21
N MET A 121 -7.24 -11.85 2.55
CA MET A 121 -7.37 -10.54 3.17
C MET A 121 -8.85 -10.20 3.42
N THR A 122 -9.16 -9.77 4.64
CA THR A 122 -10.52 -9.41 5.04
C THR A 122 -10.54 -8.24 6.05
N ILE A 123 -11.73 -7.86 6.52
CA ILE A 123 -11.93 -6.86 7.58
C ILE A 123 -12.31 -7.60 8.86
N ARG A 124 -11.83 -7.12 10.01
CA ARG A 124 -12.24 -7.61 11.32
C ARG A 124 -13.76 -7.58 11.48
N GLU A 125 -14.34 -8.66 12.03
CA GLU A 125 -15.79 -8.86 12.04
C GLU A 125 -16.56 -7.79 12.83
N ASP A 126 -16.00 -7.29 13.93
CA ASP A 126 -16.58 -6.19 14.72
C ASP A 126 -16.81 -4.94 13.87
N LYS A 127 -15.96 -4.68 12.87
CA LYS A 127 -16.11 -3.53 11.97
C LYS A 127 -17.07 -3.79 10.82
N ILE A 128 -17.27 -5.06 10.44
CA ILE A 128 -18.22 -5.44 9.39
C ILE A 128 -19.65 -5.24 9.88
N ILE A 129 -19.93 -5.60 11.13
CA ILE A 129 -21.28 -5.56 11.73
C ILE A 129 -21.79 -4.12 11.90
N HIS A 130 -20.89 -3.16 12.08
CA HIS A 130 -21.22 -1.75 12.28
C HIS A 130 -21.21 -0.97 10.95
N PRO A 131 -22.38 -0.53 10.42
CA PRO A 131 -22.46 0.10 9.11
C PRO A 131 -21.65 1.39 8.99
N GLN A 132 -21.60 2.21 10.05
CA GLN A 132 -20.82 3.44 10.08
C GLN A 132 -19.32 3.16 9.96
N SER A 133 -18.82 2.13 10.65
CA SER A 133 -17.42 1.71 10.58
C SER A 133 -17.08 1.20 9.18
N LEU A 134 -17.93 0.34 8.61
CA LEU A 134 -17.73 -0.19 7.27
C LEU A 134 -17.80 0.91 6.19
N ALA A 135 -18.78 1.81 6.28
CA ALA A 135 -18.90 2.95 5.36
C ALA A 135 -17.62 3.80 5.38
N THR A 136 -17.10 4.09 6.58
CA THR A 136 -15.87 4.88 6.75
C THR A 136 -14.65 4.17 6.16
N LEU A 137 -14.53 2.86 6.35
CA LEU A 137 -13.44 2.05 5.79
C LEU A 137 -13.48 1.92 4.25
N LEU A 138 -14.64 2.16 3.64
CA LEU A 138 -14.83 2.09 2.19
C LEU A 138 -14.81 3.46 1.51
N ASN A 139 -15.25 4.54 2.18
CA ASN A 139 -15.46 5.87 1.57
C ASN A 139 -14.18 6.74 1.41
N GLY A 140 -12.98 6.19 1.60
CA GLY A 140 -11.71 6.93 1.52
C GLY A 140 -10.74 6.49 0.43
N HIS A 141 -11.05 5.42 -0.32
CA HIS A 141 -10.02 4.69 -1.08
C HIS A 141 -10.39 4.33 -2.52
N SER A 142 -11.58 4.69 -2.99
CA SER A 142 -12.09 4.30 -4.32
C SER A 142 -11.35 4.95 -5.50
N SER A 143 -10.74 6.12 -5.31
CA SER A 143 -9.96 6.87 -6.32
C SER A 143 -8.44 6.87 -6.08
N GLY A 144 -7.97 6.15 -5.06
CA GLY A 144 -6.60 6.26 -4.57
C GLY A 144 -5.53 5.70 -5.50
N ILE A 145 -5.78 4.56 -6.17
CA ILE A 145 -4.75 3.84 -6.94
C ILE A 145 -4.29 4.65 -8.13
N GLU A 146 -5.22 5.22 -8.89
CA GLU A 146 -4.90 6.07 -10.05
C GLU A 146 -4.17 7.34 -9.61
N CYS A 147 -4.56 7.94 -8.47
CA CYS A 147 -3.85 9.08 -7.89
C CYS A 147 -2.43 8.71 -7.46
N LEU A 148 -2.21 7.56 -6.80
CA LEU A 148 -0.87 7.08 -6.45
C LEU A 148 -0.03 6.83 -7.70
N ILE A 149 -0.59 6.15 -8.69
CA ILE A 149 0.03 5.82 -9.97
C ILE A 149 0.47 7.09 -10.72
N LEU A 150 -0.38 8.13 -10.75
CA LEU A 150 -0.15 9.39 -11.46
C LEU A 150 0.78 10.33 -10.69
N SER A 151 0.77 10.29 -9.36
CA SER A 151 1.63 11.13 -8.50
C SER A 151 3.09 10.67 -8.47
N GLN A 152 3.38 9.44 -8.91
CA GLN A 152 4.72 8.89 -8.89
C GLN A 152 5.44 9.22 -10.21
N PRO A 153 6.49 10.06 -10.22
CA PRO A 153 7.24 10.33 -11.43
C PRO A 153 7.86 9.03 -11.95
N ARG A 154 7.62 8.73 -13.23
CA ARG A 154 8.10 7.51 -13.89
C ARG A 154 9.17 7.84 -14.90
N TRP A 155 10.12 6.93 -15.04
CA TRP A 155 11.11 7.07 -16.10
C TRP A 155 10.50 6.72 -17.45
N LYS A 156 10.54 7.67 -18.40
CA LYS A 156 9.89 7.57 -19.72
C LYS A 156 10.31 6.33 -20.52
N LYS A 157 11.52 5.80 -20.30
CA LYS A 157 12.06 4.64 -21.04
C LYS A 157 11.85 3.28 -20.37
N SER A 158 11.71 3.21 -19.05
CA SER A 158 11.70 1.93 -18.31
C SER A 158 10.41 1.64 -17.56
N GLN A 159 9.47 2.60 -17.50
CA GLN A 159 8.24 2.53 -16.69
C GLN A 159 8.48 2.23 -15.19
N ARG A 160 9.75 2.25 -14.74
CA ARG A 160 10.14 2.09 -13.34
C ARG A 160 9.86 3.39 -12.59
N CYS A 161 9.45 3.24 -11.34
CA CYS A 161 9.35 4.36 -10.43
C CYS A 161 10.74 4.82 -9.96
N THR A 162 10.81 6.02 -9.40
CA THR A 162 12.02 6.59 -8.81
C THR A 162 12.61 5.76 -7.66
N LEU A 163 11.80 5.00 -6.91
CA LEU A 163 12.26 4.16 -5.80
C LEU A 163 12.86 2.82 -6.24
N HIS A 164 12.44 2.29 -7.40
CA HIS A 164 12.92 1.03 -7.97
C HIS A 164 13.74 1.23 -9.25
N SER A 165 14.15 2.47 -9.51
CA SER A 165 15.16 2.79 -10.52
C SER A 165 16.55 2.48 -9.95
N LEU A 166 17.49 2.11 -10.83
CA LEU A 166 18.89 1.86 -10.46
C LEU A 166 19.56 3.12 -9.85
N GLU A 167 19.02 4.31 -10.15
CA GLU A 167 19.53 5.58 -9.64
C GLU A 167 19.06 5.92 -8.22
N ALA A 168 18.05 5.21 -7.70
CA ALA A 168 17.40 5.49 -6.41
C ALA A 168 18.40 5.51 -5.23
N GLY A 169 19.42 4.65 -5.30
CA GLY A 169 20.47 4.50 -4.28
C GLY A 169 21.74 5.33 -4.53
N THR A 170 21.81 6.09 -5.62
CA THR A 170 23.04 6.85 -5.95
C THR A 170 22.99 8.27 -5.43
N ALA A 171 24.12 8.79 -4.94
CA ALA A 171 24.27 10.19 -4.54
C ALA A 171 23.98 11.19 -5.69
N ARG A 172 23.95 10.72 -6.95
CA ARG A 172 23.50 11.50 -8.13
C ARG A 172 22.03 11.92 -8.08
N GLY A 173 21.20 11.31 -7.22
CA GLY A 173 19.85 11.80 -6.90
C GLY A 173 19.83 13.15 -6.14
N TRP A 174 20.99 13.63 -5.69
CA TRP A 174 21.15 14.96 -5.08
C TRP A 174 21.06 16.09 -6.12
N GLY A 175 21.53 15.85 -7.35
CA GLY A 175 21.62 16.85 -8.43
C GLY A 175 20.49 16.82 -9.46
N GLY A 176 19.46 15.98 -9.26
CA GLY A 176 18.30 15.91 -10.15
C GLY A 176 17.37 17.10 -9.98
N GLN A 177 17.80 18.29 -10.39
CA GLN A 177 16.85 19.32 -10.79
C GLN A 177 16.00 18.72 -11.91
N ALA A 178 14.68 18.72 -11.74
CA ALA A 178 13.79 18.68 -12.88
C ALA A 178 14.17 19.89 -13.75
N THR A 179 14.97 19.67 -14.78
CA THR A 179 15.28 20.68 -15.78
C THR A 179 13.96 21.06 -16.43
N SER A 180 13.49 22.27 -16.11
CA SER A 180 12.61 23.11 -16.91
C SER A 180 11.42 22.40 -17.58
N ALA A 181 10.30 22.27 -16.84
CA ALA A 181 8.99 22.42 -17.46
C ALA A 181 8.59 23.89 -17.24
N SER A 182 8.64 24.64 -18.32
CA SER A 182 8.20 26.03 -18.47
C SER A 182 6.94 26.34 -17.67
N THR A 183 6.97 27.47 -16.95
CA THR A 183 5.80 28.21 -16.48
C THR A 183 4.86 28.48 -17.64
N GLY A 184 3.77 27.73 -17.70
CA GLY A 184 2.59 28.01 -18.53
C GLY A 184 1.38 28.14 -17.62
N ALA A 185 0.81 29.33 -17.55
CA ALA A 185 -0.37 29.65 -16.78
C ALA A 185 -1.62 28.92 -17.31
N ALA A 186 -2.32 28.21 -16.43
CA ALA A 186 -3.76 27.91 -16.45
C ALA A 186 -4.08 27.32 -15.06
N GLY A 187 -4.94 27.86 -14.20
CA GLY A 187 -6.30 28.31 -14.46
C GLY A 187 -7.26 27.25 -13.91
N GLY A 188 -7.69 27.41 -12.65
CA GLY A 188 -8.94 26.85 -12.10
C GLY A 188 -8.97 25.35 -11.71
N ALA A 189 -9.01 25.10 -10.39
CA ALA A 189 -9.95 24.22 -9.68
C ALA A 189 -9.27 23.57 -8.47
N SER A 190 -9.48 24.16 -7.31
CA SER A 190 -9.25 23.57 -6.01
C SER A 190 -10.13 22.32 -5.83
N ALA A 191 -9.56 21.13 -6.05
CA ALA A 191 -10.15 19.87 -5.58
C ALA A 191 -9.74 19.64 -4.12
N PRO A 192 -10.69 19.36 -3.20
CA PRO A 192 -10.39 19.12 -1.78
C PRO A 192 -10.01 17.65 -1.58
N CYS A 193 -8.92 17.18 -2.20
CA CYS A 193 -8.31 15.92 -1.80
C CYS A 193 -7.17 16.21 -0.82
N GLY A 194 -7.47 16.08 0.48
CA GLY A 194 -6.54 16.28 1.60
C GLY A 194 -5.42 15.23 1.71
N TRP A 195 -4.89 14.76 0.59
CA TRP A 195 -3.79 13.79 0.49
C TRP A 195 -2.73 14.30 -0.50
N GLY A 196 -2.30 15.55 -0.33
CA GLY A 196 -1.34 16.21 -1.22
C GLY A 196 0.11 15.86 -0.89
N TRP A 197 0.68 14.88 -1.58
CA TRP A 197 2.13 14.55 -1.53
C TRP A 197 3.00 15.53 -2.34
N ALA A 198 2.39 16.56 -2.95
CA ALA A 198 3.05 17.57 -3.78
C ALA A 198 3.98 18.53 -3.01
N ALA A 199 3.98 18.52 -1.67
CA ALA A 199 4.83 19.38 -0.84
C ALA A 199 6.24 18.81 -0.58
N TRP A 200 6.52 17.55 -0.91
CA TRP A 200 7.77 16.88 -0.53
C TRP A 200 8.70 16.76 -1.74
N GLY A 201 9.53 17.79 -1.91
CA GLY A 201 10.56 17.87 -2.95
C GLY A 201 11.39 16.59 -3.04
N TRP A 202 11.45 16.03 -4.24
CA TRP A 202 12.22 14.85 -4.63
C TRP A 202 13.74 15.12 -4.69
N GLY A 203 14.25 16.09 -3.94
CA GLY A 203 15.65 16.50 -3.90
C GLY A 203 16.36 16.05 -2.62
N GLY A 204 17.62 15.61 -2.75
CA GLY A 204 18.42 14.97 -1.70
C GLY A 204 18.46 15.69 -0.33
N ARG A 205 18.33 17.03 -0.27
CA ARG A 205 18.29 17.78 0.98
C ARG A 205 17.02 17.55 1.83
N ALA A 206 15.88 17.30 1.20
CA ALA A 206 14.61 17.08 1.91
C ALA A 206 14.42 15.63 2.36
N ALA A 207 15.08 14.67 1.70
CA ALA A 207 14.86 13.25 1.93
C ALA A 207 15.45 12.75 3.25
N TRP A 208 16.74 13.00 3.49
CA TRP A 208 17.38 12.61 4.75
C TRP A 208 16.73 13.31 5.94
N ARG A 209 16.34 14.58 5.78
CA ARG A 209 15.75 15.39 6.85
C ARG A 209 14.36 14.91 7.22
N ALA A 210 13.54 14.52 6.24
CA ALA A 210 12.28 13.85 6.53
C ALA A 210 12.51 12.58 7.36
N ALA A 211 13.47 11.71 6.98
CA ALA A 211 13.79 10.50 7.75
C ALA A 211 14.27 10.82 9.16
N TRP A 212 15.10 11.85 9.31
CA TRP A 212 15.54 12.37 10.60
C TRP A 212 14.37 12.83 11.49
N ASP A 213 13.44 13.58 10.92
CA ASP A 213 12.28 14.13 11.62
C ASP A 213 11.24 13.05 11.96
N ALA A 214 11.17 11.97 11.18
CA ALA A 214 10.35 10.80 11.49
C ALA A 214 10.87 9.96 12.66
N MET A 215 12.18 10.02 12.95
CA MET A 215 12.80 9.25 14.03
C MET A 215 12.61 9.88 15.41
N ARG A 216 12.37 9.04 16.41
CA ARG A 216 12.48 9.41 17.84
C ARG A 216 13.93 9.62 18.27
N ALA A 217 14.13 10.24 19.44
CA ALA A 217 15.46 10.53 19.98
C ALA A 217 16.37 9.29 20.08
N SER A 218 15.86 8.20 20.68
CA SER A 218 16.61 6.93 20.77
C SER A 218 17.04 6.39 19.41
N ALA A 219 16.20 6.57 18.38
CA ALA A 219 16.52 6.15 17.03
C ALA A 219 17.61 7.01 16.39
N ARG A 220 17.58 8.32 16.66
CA ARG A 220 18.61 9.26 16.21
C ARG A 220 19.96 8.94 16.83
N ASP A 221 20.00 8.67 18.13
CA ASP A 221 21.24 8.30 18.85
C ASP A 221 21.92 7.08 18.22
N HIS A 222 21.15 6.04 17.91
CA HIS A 222 21.66 4.84 17.25
C HIS A 222 22.14 5.12 15.82
N VAL A 223 21.40 5.92 15.04
CA VAL A 223 21.79 6.26 13.66
C VAL A 223 23.07 7.10 13.63
N THR A 224 23.31 7.90 14.67
CA THR A 224 24.54 8.69 14.85
C THR A 224 25.75 7.92 15.38
N LEU A 225 25.62 6.61 15.60
CA LEU A 225 26.72 5.73 16.01
C LEU A 225 27.48 5.20 14.79
N VAL A 226 28.76 5.55 14.64
CA VAL A 226 29.59 5.13 13.50
C VAL A 226 30.71 4.21 13.98
N HIS A 227 30.75 2.96 13.51
CA HIS A 227 31.85 2.05 13.81
C HIS A 227 33.16 2.52 13.17
N PHE A 228 34.29 2.24 13.83
CA PHE A 228 35.61 2.62 13.34
C PHE A 228 35.89 2.06 11.94
N ASN A 229 35.56 0.78 11.73
CA ASN A 229 35.72 0.12 10.42
C ASN A 229 34.90 0.81 9.32
N THR A 230 33.66 1.20 9.60
CA THR A 230 32.82 1.92 8.63
C THR A 230 33.45 3.24 8.23
N LEU A 231 33.94 4.03 9.20
CA LEU A 231 34.60 5.30 8.90
C LEU A 231 35.91 5.07 8.13
N HIS A 232 36.70 4.07 8.52
CA HIS A 232 37.94 3.70 7.86
C HIS A 232 37.72 3.33 6.38
N ASP A 233 36.71 2.50 6.10
CA ASP A 233 36.37 2.09 4.73
C ASP A 233 35.88 3.27 3.89
N THR A 234 35.02 4.13 4.46
CA THR A 234 34.57 5.37 3.81
C THR A 234 35.77 6.28 3.51
N LEU A 235 36.70 6.45 4.47
CA LEU A 235 37.90 7.27 4.32
C LEU A 235 38.83 6.74 3.22
N HIS A 236 39.07 5.43 3.18
CA HIS A 236 39.90 4.81 2.16
C HIS A 236 39.30 4.96 0.76
N ASN A 237 37.98 4.75 0.62
CA ASN A 237 37.28 4.95 -0.64
C ASN A 237 37.32 6.42 -1.07
N TYR A 238 37.16 7.34 -0.12
CA TYR A 238 37.29 8.77 -0.32
C TYR A 238 38.69 9.14 -0.84
N LEU A 239 39.76 8.75 -0.14
CA LEU A 239 41.14 9.04 -0.53
C LEU A 239 41.55 8.39 -1.87
N ARG A 240 40.90 7.29 -2.28
CA ARG A 240 41.09 6.68 -3.61
C ARG A 240 40.36 7.43 -4.72
N LYS A 241 39.15 7.91 -4.45
CA LYS A 241 38.32 8.64 -5.42
C LYS A 241 38.89 10.02 -5.74
N HIS A 242 39.64 10.62 -4.81
CA HIS A 242 40.21 11.97 -4.93
C HIS A 242 41.72 11.95 -5.16
N ARG A 243 42.20 12.94 -5.92
CA ARG A 243 43.63 13.15 -6.18
C ARG A 243 44.26 13.88 -5.00
N PHE A 244 44.76 13.13 -4.03
CA PHE A 244 45.63 13.62 -2.97
C PHE A 244 47.09 13.25 -3.27
N CYS A 245 48.04 14.15 -2.99
CA CYS A 245 49.46 13.78 -2.94
C CYS A 245 49.74 12.87 -1.73
N ALA A 246 50.87 12.16 -1.74
CA ALA A 246 51.24 11.21 -0.68
C ALA A 246 51.22 11.85 0.71
N ASP A 247 51.82 13.02 0.87
CA ASP A 247 51.90 13.73 2.15
C ASP A 247 50.52 14.13 2.69
N CYS A 248 49.61 14.56 1.81
CA CYS A 248 48.25 14.91 2.21
C CYS A 248 47.47 13.66 2.66
N LYS A 249 47.66 12.51 2.00
CA LYS A 249 47.05 11.24 2.43
C LYS A 249 47.52 10.84 3.81
N THR A 250 48.82 10.91 4.08
CA THR A 250 49.40 10.59 5.39
C THR A 250 48.83 11.49 6.49
N LYS A 251 48.68 12.79 6.23
CA LYS A 251 48.06 13.73 7.20
C LYS A 251 46.60 13.40 7.49
N VAL A 252 45.80 13.06 6.48
CA VAL A 252 44.39 12.67 6.66
C VAL A 252 44.28 11.36 7.46
N LEU A 253 45.12 10.37 7.16
CA LEU A 253 45.16 9.12 7.94
C LEU A 253 45.61 9.36 9.38
N ARG A 254 46.57 10.27 9.61
CA ARG A 254 46.96 10.68 10.96
C ARG A 254 45.81 11.34 11.71
N ALA A 255 45.07 12.25 11.06
CA ALA A 255 43.89 12.88 11.67
C ALA A 255 42.81 11.86 12.08
N TYR A 256 42.60 10.81 11.26
CA TYR A 256 41.74 9.69 11.61
C TYR A 256 42.23 8.91 12.85
N GLN A 257 43.52 8.59 12.91
CA GLN A 257 44.11 7.93 14.08
C GLN A 257 43.96 8.76 15.36
N LEU A 258 44.10 10.09 15.27
CA LEU A 258 43.89 11.00 16.41
C LEU A 258 42.45 10.95 16.93
N LEU A 259 41.48 10.79 16.03
CA LEU A 259 40.07 10.67 16.40
C LEU A 259 39.78 9.33 17.09
N VAL A 260 40.32 8.23 16.54
CA VAL A 260 39.88 6.86 16.86
C VAL A 260 40.75 6.14 17.88
N GLU A 261 42.07 6.35 17.86
CA GLU A 261 43.04 5.55 18.60
C GLU A 261 43.80 6.34 19.68
N GLU A 262 44.19 7.59 19.37
CA GLU A 262 45.14 8.35 20.19
C GLU A 262 44.52 8.84 21.51
N LYS A 263 45.14 8.54 22.66
CA LYS A 263 44.57 8.92 23.97
C LYS A 263 44.58 10.44 24.22
N GLU A 264 45.61 11.14 23.75
CA GLU A 264 45.82 12.57 23.98
C GLU A 264 46.00 13.35 22.67
N PRO A 265 44.95 13.51 21.86
CA PRO A 265 45.05 14.11 20.53
C PRO A 265 45.44 15.60 20.55
N GLN A 266 45.22 16.29 21.68
CA GLN A 266 45.55 17.72 21.86
C GLN A 266 47.06 18.01 21.86
N LYS A 267 47.90 17.00 22.10
CA LYS A 267 49.36 17.16 22.09
C LYS A 267 49.93 17.25 20.67
N GLU A 268 49.17 16.82 19.66
CA GLU A 268 49.61 16.86 18.27
C GLU A 268 49.64 18.30 17.74
N LYS A 269 50.75 18.69 17.10
CA LYS A 269 50.93 20.04 16.58
C LYS A 269 49.91 20.36 15.48
N GLY A 270 49.18 21.47 15.67
CA GLY A 270 48.17 21.93 14.70
C GLY A 270 46.83 21.21 14.82
N TYR A 271 46.63 20.42 15.88
CA TYR A 271 45.33 19.80 16.18
C TYR A 271 44.35 20.85 16.69
N VAL A 272 43.14 20.85 16.12
CA VAL A 272 42.06 21.75 16.52
C VAL A 272 40.99 20.95 17.26
N GLY A 273 40.97 21.06 18.59
CA GLY A 273 40.01 20.34 19.43
C GLY A 273 38.54 20.68 19.17
N ALA A 274 38.26 21.92 18.76
CA ALA A 274 36.90 22.37 18.46
C ALA A 274 36.25 21.58 17.30
N LEU A 275 37.03 21.12 16.32
CA LEU A 275 36.53 20.35 15.17
C LEU A 275 35.95 18.99 15.60
N TYR A 276 36.57 18.34 16.59
CA TYR A 276 36.14 17.03 17.11
C TYR A 276 35.35 17.11 18.42
N GLY A 277 35.12 18.31 18.97
CA GLY A 277 34.44 18.50 20.25
C GLY A 277 33.01 17.95 20.33
N GLY A 278 32.37 17.68 19.19
CA GLY A 278 31.05 17.05 19.12
C GLY A 278 31.04 15.52 19.00
N ILE A 279 32.19 14.86 19.11
CA ILE A 279 32.36 13.43 18.87
C ILE A 279 32.86 12.77 20.15
N LYS A 280 32.13 11.78 20.65
CA LYS A 280 32.59 10.89 21.72
C LYS A 280 33.03 9.57 21.11
N ARG A 281 34.08 8.95 21.65
CA ARG A 281 34.59 7.66 21.18
C ARG A 281 34.45 6.59 22.25
N CYS A 282 34.06 5.39 21.84
CA CYS A 282 34.07 4.19 22.66
C CYS A 282 35.15 3.26 22.13
N LEU A 283 36.22 3.06 22.89
CA LEU A 283 37.37 2.23 22.48
C LEU A 283 37.08 0.73 22.62
N LEU A 284 36.26 0.34 23.60
CA LEU A 284 35.90 -1.06 23.85
C LEU A 284 35.07 -1.63 22.69
N ASP A 285 33.98 -0.93 22.35
CA ASP A 285 33.04 -1.36 21.30
C ASP A 285 33.41 -0.81 19.91
N LYS A 286 34.53 -0.08 19.82
CA LYS A 286 35.11 0.47 18.58
C LYS A 286 34.12 1.29 17.73
N HIS A 287 33.48 2.28 18.35
CA HIS A 287 32.55 3.17 17.66
C HIS A 287 32.62 4.63 18.14
N LEU A 288 32.14 5.54 17.29
CA LEU A 288 32.00 6.97 17.53
C LEU A 288 30.52 7.31 17.76
N HIS A 289 30.26 8.15 18.75
CA HIS A 289 28.96 8.75 19.04
C HIS A 289 28.99 10.21 18.64
N LEU A 290 28.19 10.57 17.64
CA LEU A 290 28.00 11.96 17.22
C LEU A 290 26.85 12.59 18.01
N GLN A 291 26.83 13.93 18.12
CA GLN A 291 25.69 14.62 18.73
C GLN A 291 24.41 14.42 17.89
N ALA A 292 23.37 13.83 18.48
CA ALA A 292 22.07 13.65 17.83
C ALA A 292 21.22 14.94 17.76
N LYS A 293 21.87 16.09 17.51
CA LYS A 293 21.22 17.39 17.31
C LYS A 293 21.04 17.65 15.82
N THR A 294 19.84 18.09 15.44
CA THR A 294 19.50 18.33 14.03
C THR A 294 20.46 19.30 13.35
N ASP A 295 20.83 20.41 14.00
CA ASP A 295 21.73 21.40 13.40
C ASP A 295 23.15 20.87 13.23
N TYR A 296 23.64 20.08 14.20
CA TYR A 296 24.94 19.45 14.11
C TYR A 296 25.01 18.47 12.93
N ILE A 297 23.99 17.61 12.77
CA ILE A 297 23.92 16.65 11.67
C ILE A 297 23.72 17.35 10.33
N ALA A 298 22.87 18.38 10.27
CA ALA A 298 22.69 19.19 9.07
C ALA A 298 24.02 19.83 8.62
N HIS A 299 24.79 20.40 9.56
CA HIS A 299 26.10 20.99 9.28
C HIS A 299 27.11 19.94 8.82
N LEU A 300 27.12 18.76 9.45
CA LEU A 300 28.00 17.66 9.06
C LEU A 300 27.69 17.14 7.65
N ILE A 301 26.42 17.00 7.29
CA ILE A 301 25.99 16.59 5.95
C ILE A 301 26.29 17.69 4.92
N ALA A 302 26.10 18.97 5.27
CA ALA A 302 26.41 20.09 4.39
C ALA A 302 27.90 20.14 4.01
N ARG A 303 28.80 19.74 4.92
CA ARG A 303 30.24 19.59 4.60
C ARG A 303 30.49 18.49 3.56
N ALA A 304 29.72 17.42 3.59
CA ALA A 304 29.85 16.29 2.67
C ALA A 304 29.10 16.48 1.33
N GLU A 305 28.18 17.44 1.25
CA GLU A 305 27.36 17.73 0.06
C GLU A 305 28.16 17.86 -1.26
N PRO A 306 29.29 18.60 -1.31
CA PRO A 306 30.08 18.71 -2.55
C PRO A 306 30.57 17.36 -3.09
N GLU A 307 30.84 16.41 -2.19
CA GLU A 307 31.36 15.09 -2.52
C GLU A 307 30.28 14.14 -3.00
N LEU A 308 29.08 14.31 -2.44
CA LEU A 308 27.90 13.53 -2.76
C LEU A 308 27.35 13.95 -4.14
N LEU A 309 27.50 15.23 -4.49
CA LEU A 309 27.18 15.77 -5.83
C LEU A 309 28.17 15.36 -6.92
N GLY A 310 29.26 14.65 -6.59
CA GLY A 310 30.21 14.12 -7.57
C GLY A 310 31.19 15.15 -8.12
N ASN A 311 31.47 16.22 -7.36
CA ASN A 311 32.43 17.23 -7.78
C ASN A 311 33.87 16.71 -7.57
N HIS A 312 34.49 16.22 -8.64
CA HIS A 312 35.86 15.73 -8.59
C HIS A 312 36.84 16.91 -8.67
N ARG A 313 37.43 17.27 -7.54
CA ARG A 313 38.48 18.29 -7.44
C ARG A 313 39.76 17.70 -6.88
N GLU A 314 40.90 18.30 -7.24
CA GLU A 314 42.16 18.07 -6.55
C GLU A 314 42.04 18.60 -5.12
N ARG A 315 42.51 17.82 -4.14
CA ARG A 315 42.41 18.15 -2.72
C ARG A 315 43.78 18.08 -2.06
N HIS A 316 44.05 19.07 -1.22
CA HIS A 316 45.31 19.17 -0.49
C HIS A 316 45.05 19.46 0.98
N ALA A 317 45.38 18.50 1.85
CA ALA A 317 45.40 18.66 3.29
C ALA A 317 46.77 19.21 3.73
N LYS A 318 47.00 20.51 3.51
CA LYS A 318 48.30 21.15 3.81
C LYS A 318 48.58 21.21 5.32
N THR A 319 47.55 21.44 6.12
CA THR A 319 47.59 21.50 7.58
C THR A 319 46.85 20.32 8.21
N LEU A 320 47.12 20.05 9.49
CA LEU A 320 46.38 19.03 10.24
C LEU A 320 44.91 19.42 10.43
N GLU A 321 44.60 20.70 10.58
CA GLU A 321 43.24 21.21 10.60
C GLU A 321 42.45 20.81 9.34
N ILE A 322 42.98 21.06 8.14
CA ILE A 322 42.34 20.65 6.89
C ILE A 322 42.21 19.13 6.84
N ALA A 323 43.21 18.39 7.32
CA ALA A 323 43.12 16.93 7.41
C ALA A 323 41.99 16.46 8.34
N GLN A 324 41.75 17.16 9.47
CA GLN A 324 40.62 16.89 10.35
C GLN A 324 39.29 17.18 9.67
N GLU A 325 39.20 18.23 8.85
CA GLU A 325 38.01 18.53 8.05
C GLU A 325 37.70 17.43 7.03
N GLU A 326 38.71 16.87 6.35
CA GLU A 326 38.52 15.74 5.43
C GLU A 326 37.94 14.49 6.14
N VAL A 327 38.35 14.24 7.38
CA VAL A 327 37.75 13.17 8.21
C VAL A 327 36.29 13.49 8.58
N LEU A 328 35.97 14.76 8.88
CA LEU A 328 34.58 15.18 9.13
C LEU A 328 33.70 15.04 7.88
N ILE A 329 34.23 15.30 6.69
CA ILE A 329 33.55 15.05 5.42
C ILE A 329 33.19 13.56 5.31
N CYS A 330 34.13 12.67 5.60
CA CYS A 330 33.88 11.22 5.58
C CYS A 330 32.81 10.80 6.59
N LEU A 331 32.81 11.36 7.80
CA LEU A 331 31.73 11.14 8.78
C LEU A 331 30.37 11.61 8.24
N GLY A 332 30.33 12.77 7.58
CA GLY A 332 29.13 13.28 6.93
C GLY A 332 28.61 12.35 5.83
N ILE A 333 29.50 11.75 5.05
CA ILE A 333 29.16 10.71 4.06
C ILE A 333 28.53 9.50 4.76
N CYS A 334 29.14 8.96 5.82
CA CYS A 334 28.61 7.80 6.54
C CYS A 334 27.17 8.04 7.05
N ILE A 335 26.94 9.21 7.66
CA ILE A 335 25.62 9.56 8.20
C ILE A 335 24.61 9.78 7.08
N TYR A 336 25.00 10.49 6.02
CA TYR A 336 24.12 10.73 4.88
C TYR A 336 23.69 9.42 4.22
N GLU A 337 24.63 8.52 3.90
CA GLU A 337 24.32 7.23 3.24
C GLU A 337 23.36 6.38 4.08
N ARG A 338 23.57 6.37 5.40
CA ARG A 338 22.68 5.67 6.34
C ARG A 338 21.28 6.29 6.35
N LEU A 339 21.16 7.61 6.49
CA LEU A 339 19.87 8.31 6.50
C LEU A 339 19.15 8.19 5.16
N GLN A 340 19.88 8.24 4.05
CA GLN A 340 19.35 8.06 2.72
C GLN A 340 18.78 6.64 2.55
N ARG A 341 19.50 5.62 3.02
CA ARG A 341 19.01 4.23 3.01
C ARG A 341 17.73 4.07 3.83
N ILE A 342 17.71 4.63 5.05
CA ILE A 342 16.51 4.64 5.90
C ILE A 342 15.35 5.34 5.19
N SER A 343 15.58 6.53 4.62
CA SER A 343 14.58 7.30 3.88
C SER A 343 14.00 6.50 2.71
N LEU A 344 14.84 5.88 1.90
CA LEU A 344 14.41 5.08 0.76
C LEU A 344 13.58 3.88 1.20
N ARG A 345 14.07 3.15 2.22
CA ARG A 345 13.37 1.97 2.73
C ARG A 345 12.03 2.31 3.35
N LEU A 346 11.98 3.39 4.13
CA LEU A 346 10.76 3.91 4.73
C LEU A 346 9.72 4.28 3.66
N ARG A 347 10.12 5.03 2.63
CA ARG A 347 9.23 5.43 1.53
C ARG A 347 8.75 4.24 0.70
N GLU A 348 9.61 3.26 0.45
CA GLU A 348 9.25 2.05 -0.28
C GLU A 348 8.13 1.29 0.45
N GLU A 349 8.30 1.07 1.75
CA GLU A 349 7.35 0.30 2.55
C GLU A 349 6.06 1.08 2.81
N GLU A 350 6.13 2.40 3.00
CA GLU A 350 4.96 3.27 3.01
C GLU A 350 4.12 3.14 1.74
N GLY A 351 4.76 3.27 0.57
CA GLY A 351 4.08 3.15 -0.72
C GLY A 351 3.52 1.75 -0.97
N THR A 352 4.20 0.73 -0.43
CA THR A 352 3.77 -0.67 -0.49
C THR A 352 2.50 -0.89 0.36
N CYS A 353 2.49 -0.42 1.62
CA CYS A 353 1.30 -0.49 2.49
C CYS A 353 0.12 0.27 1.90
N GLN A 354 0.36 1.47 1.35
CA GLN A 354 -0.67 2.28 0.68
C GLN A 354 -1.30 1.53 -0.50
N THR A 355 -0.45 0.99 -1.36
CA THR A 355 -0.87 0.24 -2.54
C THR A 355 -1.74 -0.95 -2.16
N LEU A 356 -1.29 -1.74 -1.18
CA LEU A 356 -2.04 -2.91 -0.71
C LEU A 356 -3.41 -2.53 -0.13
N ALA A 357 -3.47 -1.48 0.71
CA ALA A 357 -4.72 -0.98 1.28
C ALA A 357 -5.71 -0.48 0.21
N GLN A 358 -5.21 0.09 -0.88
CA GLN A 358 -6.05 0.57 -1.97
C GLN A 358 -6.53 -0.55 -2.91
N LEU A 359 -5.66 -1.51 -3.25
CA LEU A 359 -6.04 -2.70 -4.03
C LEU A 359 -7.20 -3.44 -3.37
N ARG A 360 -7.09 -3.65 -2.05
CA ARG A 360 -8.18 -4.15 -1.22
C ARG A 360 -9.47 -3.36 -1.40
N SER A 361 -9.40 -2.04 -1.20
CA SER A 361 -10.58 -1.18 -1.20
C SER A 361 -11.28 -1.22 -2.55
N ARG A 362 -10.52 -1.21 -3.65
CA ARG A 362 -11.02 -1.38 -5.00
C ARG A 362 -11.75 -2.71 -5.16
N HIS A 363 -11.17 -3.81 -4.68
CA HIS A 363 -11.79 -5.13 -4.73
C HIS A 363 -13.11 -5.17 -3.93
N PHE A 364 -13.10 -4.74 -2.66
CA PHE A 364 -14.29 -4.77 -1.81
C PHE A 364 -15.43 -3.93 -2.37
N ILE A 365 -15.13 -2.73 -2.88
CA ILE A 365 -16.15 -1.88 -3.50
C ILE A 365 -16.71 -2.54 -4.77
N ALA A 366 -15.86 -3.16 -5.60
CA ALA A 366 -16.32 -3.85 -6.80
C ALA A 366 -17.22 -5.05 -6.47
N SER A 367 -16.81 -5.88 -5.51
CA SER A 367 -17.58 -7.04 -5.03
C SER A 367 -18.93 -6.63 -4.44
N LEU A 368 -18.95 -5.60 -3.58
CA LEU A 368 -20.20 -5.07 -3.02
C LEU A 368 -21.13 -4.49 -4.09
N LYS A 369 -20.59 -3.73 -5.06
CA LYS A 369 -21.38 -3.20 -6.19
C LYS A 369 -22.02 -4.31 -7.00
N LEU A 370 -21.29 -5.38 -7.28
CA LEU A 370 -21.82 -6.55 -8.00
C LEU A 370 -23.01 -7.15 -7.24
N LEU A 371 -22.84 -7.41 -5.95
CA LEU A 371 -23.90 -8.00 -5.11
C LEU A 371 -25.11 -7.07 -4.96
N TRP A 372 -24.90 -5.76 -4.77
CA TRP A 372 -25.96 -4.77 -4.70
C TRP A 372 -26.75 -4.64 -6.01
N ASN A 373 -26.16 -4.98 -7.16
CA ASN A 373 -26.87 -4.99 -8.44
C ASN A 373 -27.65 -6.30 -8.65
N ILE A 374 -27.08 -7.44 -8.26
CA ILE A 374 -27.69 -8.76 -8.45
C ILE A 374 -28.87 -9.00 -7.50
N LYS A 375 -28.74 -8.63 -6.22
CA LYS A 375 -29.77 -8.94 -5.20
C LYS A 375 -31.13 -8.29 -5.48
N PRO A 376 -31.24 -6.98 -5.73
CA PRO A 376 -32.51 -6.35 -6.06
C PRO A 376 -33.11 -6.94 -7.35
N ALA A 377 -32.28 -7.27 -8.34
CA ALA A 377 -32.73 -7.95 -9.55
C ALA A 377 -33.29 -9.35 -9.24
N SER A 378 -32.61 -10.15 -8.40
CA SER A 378 -33.06 -11.48 -8.00
C SER A 378 -34.32 -11.45 -7.13
N GLN A 379 -34.45 -10.48 -6.23
CA GLN A 379 -35.66 -10.27 -5.41
C GLN A 379 -36.82 -9.81 -6.28
N ASN A 380 -36.57 -8.90 -7.23
CA ASN A 380 -37.58 -8.49 -8.20
C ASN A 380 -38.00 -9.65 -9.10
N CYS A 381 -37.07 -10.45 -9.61
CA CYS A 381 -37.37 -11.64 -10.41
C CYS A 381 -38.13 -12.69 -9.60
N ASN A 382 -37.72 -12.98 -8.35
CA ASN A 382 -38.45 -13.90 -7.46
C ASN A 382 -39.83 -13.37 -7.08
N PHE A 383 -39.96 -12.07 -6.84
CA PHE A 383 -41.25 -11.43 -6.59
C PHE A 383 -42.15 -11.49 -7.84
N TYR A 384 -41.59 -11.23 -9.02
CA TYR A 384 -42.31 -11.31 -10.29
C TYR A 384 -42.72 -12.76 -10.60
N MET A 385 -41.83 -13.73 -10.37
CA MET A 385 -42.13 -15.16 -10.48
C MET A 385 -43.16 -15.61 -9.46
N MET A 386 -43.09 -15.19 -8.19
CA MET A 386 -44.14 -15.45 -7.19
C MET A 386 -45.47 -14.81 -7.59
N LYS A 387 -45.46 -13.60 -8.15
CA LYS A 387 -46.66 -12.90 -8.62
C LYS A 387 -47.26 -13.60 -9.83
N LEU A 388 -46.45 -14.08 -10.77
CA LEU A 388 -46.87 -14.91 -11.90
C LEU A 388 -47.42 -16.26 -11.44
N LEU A 389 -46.78 -16.93 -10.48
CA LEU A 389 -47.23 -18.19 -9.89
C LEU A 389 -48.55 -18.02 -9.12
N ARG A 390 -48.72 -16.92 -8.37
CA ARG A 390 -49.98 -16.56 -7.70
C ARG A 390 -51.10 -16.19 -8.69
N ARG A 391 -50.77 -15.55 -9.82
CA ARG A 391 -51.73 -15.23 -10.89
C ARG A 391 -52.19 -16.49 -11.66
N ASN A 392 -51.45 -17.59 -11.56
CA ASN A 392 -51.71 -18.86 -12.26
C ASN A 392 -52.48 -19.94 -11.45
N ARG A 393 -52.94 -19.68 -10.21
CA ARG A 393 -53.91 -20.55 -9.48
C ARG A 393 -54.81 -19.68 -8.58
N PRO A 394 -56.16 -19.80 -8.53
CA PRO A 394 -57.01 -20.99 -8.73
C PRO A 394 -58.09 -20.86 -9.84
N GLY A 395 -58.17 -19.75 -10.58
CA GLY A 395 -59.24 -19.52 -11.57
C GLY A 395 -59.23 -20.46 -12.78
N ASN A 396 -58.06 -21.00 -13.15
CA ASN A 396 -57.92 -21.85 -14.34
C ASN A 396 -58.33 -23.31 -14.10
N ARG A 397 -58.28 -23.80 -12.85
CA ARG A 397 -58.73 -25.16 -12.49
C ARG A 397 -60.26 -25.28 -12.53
N GLU A 398 -60.95 -24.24 -12.07
CA GLU A 398 -62.42 -24.16 -12.10
C GLU A 398 -62.94 -24.03 -13.54
N ARG A 399 -62.28 -23.19 -14.37
CA ARG A 399 -62.64 -22.97 -15.77
C ARG A 399 -62.42 -24.21 -16.64
N ASN A 400 -61.30 -24.94 -16.44
CA ASN A 400 -61.06 -26.20 -17.14
C ASN A 400 -62.03 -27.30 -16.68
N ARG A 401 -62.34 -27.42 -15.39
CA ARG A 401 -63.37 -28.38 -14.91
C ARG A 401 -64.75 -28.11 -15.52
N ARG A 402 -65.17 -26.84 -15.61
CA ARG A 402 -66.45 -26.45 -16.23
C ARG A 402 -66.47 -26.77 -17.73
N ASN A 403 -65.39 -26.49 -18.45
CA ASN A 403 -65.30 -26.82 -19.88
C ASN A 403 -65.26 -28.33 -20.15
N SER A 404 -64.51 -29.11 -19.38
CA SER A 404 -64.48 -30.57 -19.50
C SER A 404 -65.84 -31.21 -19.19
N ASN A 405 -66.54 -30.75 -18.15
CA ASN A 405 -67.89 -31.22 -17.83
C ASN A 405 -68.92 -30.81 -18.90
N GLY A 406 -68.78 -29.60 -19.47
CA GLY A 406 -69.62 -29.14 -20.57
C GLY A 406 -69.42 -29.92 -21.87
N ALA A 407 -68.18 -30.30 -22.19
CA ALA A 407 -67.85 -31.15 -23.34
C ALA A 407 -68.39 -32.57 -23.16
N ARG A 408 -68.26 -33.16 -21.96
CA ARG A 408 -68.78 -34.49 -21.64
C ARG A 408 -70.30 -34.57 -21.78
N ARG A 409 -71.02 -33.55 -21.30
CA ARG A 409 -72.49 -33.45 -21.46
C ARG A 409 -72.93 -33.31 -22.92
N ARG A 410 -72.17 -32.58 -23.75
CA ARG A 410 -72.46 -32.46 -25.19
C ARG A 410 -72.24 -33.77 -25.92
N ASN A 411 -71.17 -34.49 -25.60
CA ASN A 411 -70.87 -35.78 -26.22
C ASN A 411 -71.94 -36.84 -25.88
N ASP A 412 -72.41 -36.85 -24.62
CA ASP A 412 -73.47 -37.77 -24.19
C ASP A 412 -74.82 -37.51 -24.90
N ARG A 413 -75.16 -36.23 -25.17
CA ARG A 413 -76.34 -35.88 -25.97
C ARG A 413 -76.22 -36.33 -27.43
N LEU A 414 -75.04 -36.18 -28.04
CA LEU A 414 -74.78 -36.62 -29.41
C LEU A 414 -74.85 -38.14 -29.54
N LEU A 415 -74.30 -38.88 -28.58
CA LEU A 415 -74.39 -40.34 -28.52
C LEU A 415 -75.85 -40.81 -28.42
N ARG A 416 -76.66 -40.20 -27.56
CA ARG A 416 -78.10 -40.51 -27.45
C ARG A 416 -78.87 -40.18 -28.73
N ALA A 417 -78.56 -39.05 -29.39
CA ALA A 417 -79.20 -38.67 -30.66
C ALA A 417 -78.83 -39.63 -31.80
N ASN A 418 -77.56 -40.06 -31.87
CA ASN A 418 -77.10 -41.03 -32.85
C ASN A 418 -77.69 -42.43 -32.60
N ALA A 419 -77.81 -42.86 -31.34
CA ALA A 419 -78.47 -44.11 -30.98
C ALA A 419 -79.94 -44.14 -31.44
N LYS A 420 -80.68 -43.04 -31.23
CA LYS A 420 -82.07 -42.91 -31.73
C LYS A 420 -82.15 -43.02 -33.26
N ARG A 421 -81.22 -42.38 -33.98
CA ARG A 421 -81.15 -42.45 -35.46
C ARG A 421 -80.81 -43.85 -35.96
N LEU A 422 -79.94 -44.59 -35.26
CA LEU A 422 -79.61 -45.98 -35.61
C LEU A 422 -80.81 -46.92 -35.40
N ILE A 423 -81.55 -46.75 -34.30
CA ILE A 423 -82.78 -47.53 -34.06
C ILE A 423 -83.80 -47.25 -35.16
N GLN A 424 -84.00 -45.99 -35.55
CA GLN A 424 -84.91 -45.61 -36.63
C GLN A 424 -84.47 -46.17 -38.00
N LYS A 425 -83.17 -46.14 -38.32
CA LYS A 425 -82.63 -46.75 -39.55
C LYS A 425 -82.79 -48.27 -39.58
N ASN A 426 -82.59 -48.94 -38.44
CA ASN A 426 -82.76 -50.40 -38.36
C ASN A 426 -84.24 -50.81 -38.46
N GLN A 427 -85.16 -50.02 -37.91
CA GLN A 427 -86.61 -50.21 -38.10
C GLN A 427 -87.02 -50.03 -39.58
N MET A 428 -86.48 -49.02 -40.28
CA MET A 428 -86.74 -48.81 -41.71
C MET A 428 -86.14 -49.92 -42.60
N LYS A 429 -84.94 -50.42 -42.28
CA LYS A 429 -84.33 -51.55 -43.00
C LYS A 429 -85.12 -52.85 -42.81
N SER A 430 -85.67 -53.10 -41.62
CA SER A 430 -86.52 -54.26 -41.34
C SER A 430 -87.88 -54.18 -42.05
N ALA A 431 -88.40 -52.97 -42.31
CA ALA A 431 -89.60 -52.75 -43.10
C ALA A 431 -89.36 -52.98 -44.62
N ASN A 432 -88.20 -52.56 -45.15
CA ASN A 432 -87.86 -52.78 -46.57
C ASN A 432 -87.48 -54.23 -46.92
N ALA A 433 -86.95 -55.01 -45.96
CA ALA A 433 -86.63 -56.42 -46.18
C ALA A 433 -87.86 -57.36 -46.19
N ARG A 434 -89.06 -56.85 -45.85
CA ARG A 434 -90.32 -57.61 -45.92
C ARG A 434 -91.08 -57.42 -47.24
N ASN A 435 -90.54 -56.65 -48.19
CA ASN A 435 -91.20 -56.30 -49.46
C ASN A 435 -90.44 -56.81 -50.71
N VAL A 436 -89.59 -57.83 -50.57
CA VAL A 436 -89.01 -58.55 -51.71
C VAL A 436 -89.33 -60.03 -51.53
N TYR A 437 -90.57 -60.38 -51.88
CA TYR A 437 -91.02 -61.70 -52.31
C TYR A 437 -92.07 -61.50 -53.39
#